data_AF-D5RNV1-F1
#
_entry.id   AF-D5RNV1-F1
#
_cell.length_a   1.000
_cell.length_b   1.000
_cell.length_c   1.000
_cell.angle_alpha   90.00
_cell.angle_beta   90.00
_cell.angle_gamma   90.00
#
_symmetry.space_group_name_H-M   'P 1'
#
loop_
_entity.id
_entity.type
_entity.pdbx_description
1 polymer ?
#
loop_
_entity_poly.entity_id
_entity_poly.type
_entity_poly.pdbx_seq_one_letter_code
_entity_poly.pdbx_strand_id
1 'polypeptide(L)'
;RRLARGRAGTGWMIASALCGLLATAALAGLPWRAGADYTGHAQPAVLLAFSVYAALHAGIGTVMAGYSAARERAGYVSALRDLAPRNTGLWQGYTALAGLPCLGFWLLWGGLA
;
A
#
# COMPACT_ATOMS: atom_id res chain seq x y z
N ARG A 1 -10.85 29.29 -3.07
CA ARG A 1 -10.99 27.83 -3.40
C ARG A 1 -9.83 26.93 -2.91
N ARG A 2 -8.65 27.43 -2.49
CA ARG A 2 -7.53 26.57 -2.00
C ARG A 2 -7.67 26.07 -0.55
N LEU A 3 -8.35 26.81 0.35
CA LEU A 3 -8.46 26.43 1.77
C LEU A 3 -9.33 25.19 2.02
N ALA A 4 -10.37 24.95 1.21
CA ALA A 4 -11.21 23.76 1.33
C ALA A 4 -10.47 22.45 0.96
N ARG A 5 -9.39 22.54 0.16
CA ARG A 5 -8.57 21.37 -0.21
C ARG A 5 -7.73 20.83 0.95
N GLY A 6 -7.34 21.67 1.92
CA GLY A 6 -6.51 21.27 3.06
C GLY A 6 -7.25 20.58 4.22
N ARG A 7 -8.57 20.40 4.12
CA ARG A 7 -9.33 19.50 5.04
C ARG A 7 -9.83 18.25 4.31
N ALA A 8 -10.16 18.39 3.03
CA ALA A 8 -10.47 17.25 2.16
C ALA A 8 -9.24 16.35 1.94
N GLY A 9 -8.02 16.90 1.89
CA GLY A 9 -6.76 16.14 1.76
C GLY A 9 -6.52 15.20 2.92
N THR A 10 -6.73 15.66 4.16
CA THR A 10 -6.55 14.86 5.38
C THR A 10 -7.45 13.64 5.40
N GLY A 11 -8.74 13.80 5.05
CA GLY A 11 -9.68 12.68 4.97
C GLY A 11 -9.24 11.62 3.96
N TRP A 12 -8.77 12.05 2.79
CA TRP A 12 -8.20 11.15 1.79
C TRP A 12 -6.92 10.45 2.25
N MET A 13 -6.04 11.14 2.98
CA MET A 13 -4.82 10.53 3.52
C MET A 13 -5.14 9.48 4.59
N ILE A 14 -6.13 9.74 5.46
CA ILE A 14 -6.59 8.74 6.44
C ILE A 14 -7.19 7.53 5.73
N ALA A 15 -8.08 7.75 4.77
CA ALA A 15 -8.66 6.65 3.99
C ALA A 15 -7.57 5.84 3.27
N SER A 16 -6.59 6.52 2.67
CA SER A 16 -5.43 5.90 2.02
C SER A 16 -4.59 5.06 3.00
N ALA A 17 -4.36 5.56 4.22
CA ALA A 17 -3.64 4.83 5.26
C ALA A 17 -4.38 3.55 5.69
N LEU A 18 -5.71 3.64 5.88
CA LEU A 18 -6.57 2.51 6.23
C LEU A 18 -6.59 1.45 5.12
N CYS A 19 -6.77 1.87 3.86
CA CYS A 19 -6.70 0.96 2.71
C CYS A 19 -5.32 0.30 2.60
N GLY A 20 -4.23 1.04 2.81
CA GLY A 20 -2.88 0.48 2.83
C GLY A 20 -2.67 -0.54 3.96
N LEU A 21 -3.28 -0.31 5.14
CA LEU A 21 -3.18 -1.23 6.27
C LEU A 21 -3.90 -2.54 5.96
N LEU A 22 -5.11 -2.44 5.39
CA LEU A 22 -5.87 -3.60 4.93
C LEU A 22 -5.12 -4.36 3.82
N ALA A 23 -4.55 -3.64 2.85
CA ALA A 23 -3.75 -4.25 1.78
C ALA A 23 -2.51 -4.98 2.34
N THR A 24 -1.81 -4.36 3.29
CA THR A 24 -0.66 -4.96 3.98
C THR A 24 -1.05 -6.27 4.65
N ALA A 25 -2.12 -6.25 5.46
CA ALA A 25 -2.60 -7.43 6.17
C ALA A 25 -3.08 -8.53 5.21
N ALA A 26 -3.80 -8.16 4.16
CA ALA A 26 -4.27 -9.11 3.15
C ALA A 26 -3.10 -9.77 2.42
N LEU A 27 -2.16 -8.99 1.88
CA LEU A 27 -1.01 -9.48 1.12
C LEU A 27 -0.05 -10.32 1.99
N ALA A 28 0.20 -9.91 3.23
CA ALA A 28 1.00 -10.70 4.17
C ALA A 28 0.28 -11.99 4.59
N GLY A 29 -1.06 -11.97 4.66
CA GLY A 29 -1.87 -13.11 5.05
C GLY A 29 -2.11 -14.15 3.94
N LEU A 30 -2.00 -13.76 2.66
CA LEU A 30 -2.23 -14.66 1.52
C LEU A 30 -1.34 -15.92 1.56
N PRO A 31 0.00 -15.81 1.69
CA PRO A 31 0.85 -17.01 1.79
C PRO A 31 0.48 -17.89 2.98
N TRP A 32 0.26 -17.31 4.15
CA TRP A 32 -0.10 -18.08 5.35
C TRP A 32 -1.37 -18.91 5.17
N ARG A 33 -2.36 -18.38 4.46
CA ARG A 33 -3.63 -19.06 4.17
C ARG A 33 -3.52 -20.13 3.08
N ALA A 34 -2.59 -19.96 2.14
CA ALA A 34 -2.38 -20.89 1.05
C ALA A 34 -1.74 -22.21 1.51
N GLY A 35 -0.95 -22.19 2.59
CA GLY A 35 -0.38 -23.40 3.18
C GLY A 35 0.60 -24.17 2.26
N ALA A 36 1.15 -23.50 1.24
CA ALA A 36 2.04 -24.11 0.26
C ALA A 36 3.46 -24.36 0.82
N ASP A 37 4.18 -25.33 0.26
CA ASP A 37 5.62 -25.49 0.50
C ASP A 37 6.42 -24.47 -0.34
N TYR A 38 6.97 -23.48 0.36
CA TYR A 38 7.77 -22.40 -0.23
C TYR A 38 9.23 -22.77 -0.50
N THR A 39 9.66 -23.98 -0.16
CA THR A 39 11.05 -24.42 -0.29
C THR A 39 11.24 -25.50 -1.37
N GLY A 40 10.20 -26.26 -1.68
CA GLY A 40 10.26 -27.34 -2.68
C GLY A 40 10.12 -26.89 -4.13
N HIS A 41 9.43 -25.78 -4.40
CA HIS A 41 9.13 -25.34 -5.78
C HIS A 41 9.31 -23.84 -5.97
N ALA A 42 9.78 -23.45 -7.16
CA ALA A 42 10.02 -22.05 -7.51
C ALA A 42 8.72 -21.22 -7.54
N GLN A 43 7.60 -21.80 -7.95
CA GLN A 43 6.36 -21.07 -8.11
C GLN A 43 5.78 -20.54 -6.78
N PRO A 44 5.60 -21.35 -5.71
CA PRO A 44 5.18 -20.84 -4.41
C PRO A 44 6.21 -19.86 -3.83
N ALA A 45 7.51 -20.13 -3.97
CA ALA A 45 8.58 -19.26 -3.47
C ALA A 45 8.51 -17.85 -4.08
N VAL A 46 8.27 -17.76 -5.39
CA VAL A 46 8.08 -16.48 -6.09
C VAL A 46 6.81 -15.79 -5.60
N LEU A 47 5.68 -16.49 -5.46
CA LEU A 47 4.46 -15.89 -4.91
C LEU A 47 4.68 -15.31 -3.51
N LEU A 48 5.40 -16.03 -2.64
CA LEU A 48 5.75 -15.54 -1.31
C LEU A 48 6.58 -14.25 -1.40
N ALA A 49 7.64 -14.24 -2.21
CA ALA A 49 8.51 -13.08 -2.38
C ALA A 49 7.73 -11.84 -2.87
N PHE A 50 6.89 -12.00 -3.89
CA PHE A 50 6.04 -10.93 -4.41
C PHE A 50 5.03 -10.43 -3.36
N SER A 51 4.45 -11.34 -2.57
CA SER A 51 3.49 -10.99 -1.52
C SER A 51 4.14 -10.15 -0.42
N VAL A 52 5.30 -10.59 0.07
CA VAL A 52 6.07 -9.88 1.09
C VAL A 52 6.49 -8.51 0.56
N TYR A 53 6.98 -8.44 -0.68
CA TYR A 53 7.36 -7.20 -1.31
C TYR A 53 6.18 -6.21 -1.40
N ALA A 54 5.03 -6.66 -1.90
CA ALA A 54 3.85 -5.83 -2.03
C ALA A 54 3.28 -5.40 -0.66
N ALA A 55 3.29 -6.30 0.32
CA ALA A 55 2.88 -6.00 1.70
C ALA A 55 3.77 -4.94 2.34
N LEU A 56 5.10 -5.02 2.18
CA LEU A 56 6.04 -4.01 2.68
C LEU A 56 5.77 -2.64 2.06
N HIS A 57 5.53 -2.57 0.75
CA HIS A 57 5.25 -1.30 0.07
C HIS A 57 3.92 -0.70 0.50
N ALA A 58 2.88 -1.52 0.66
CA ALA A 58 1.60 -1.09 1.23
C ALA A 58 1.78 -0.56 2.66
N GLY A 59 2.58 -1.24 3.48
CA GLY A 59 2.84 -0.84 4.87
C GLY A 59 3.59 0.50 4.96
N ILE A 60 4.61 0.70 4.13
CA ILE A 60 5.29 1.98 4.01
C ILE A 60 4.31 3.07 3.54
N GLY A 61 3.47 2.77 2.56
CA GLY A 61 2.43 3.68 2.06
C GLY A 61 1.45 4.11 3.15
N THR A 62 1.06 3.19 4.05
CA THR A 62 0.24 3.51 5.23
C THR A 62 0.92 4.50 6.15
N VAL A 63 2.20 4.29 6.47
CA VAL A 63 2.97 5.21 7.33
C VAL A 63 3.09 6.58 6.69
N MET A 64 3.41 6.64 5.39
CA MET A 64 3.52 7.89 4.63
C MET A 64 2.21 8.67 4.59
N ALA A 65 1.08 7.98 4.38
CA ALA A 65 -0.25 8.58 4.38
C ALA A 65 -0.63 9.10 5.77
N GLY A 66 -0.39 8.32 6.83
CA GLY A 66 -0.61 8.77 8.21
C GLY A 66 0.22 10.00 8.57
N TYR A 67 1.51 10.00 8.21
CA TYR A 67 2.41 11.13 8.40
C TYR A 67 1.93 12.38 7.63
N SER A 68 1.55 12.23 6.36
CA SER A 68 1.02 13.33 5.56
C SER A 68 -0.26 13.91 6.15
N ALA A 69 -1.18 13.07 6.63
CA ALA A 69 -2.39 13.51 7.34
C ALA A 69 -2.05 14.27 8.62
N ALA A 70 -1.10 13.78 9.43
CA ALA A 70 -0.67 14.45 10.66
C ALA A 70 -0.06 15.84 10.37
N ARG A 71 0.79 15.95 9.33
CA ARG A 71 1.36 17.24 8.91
C ARG A 71 0.31 18.23 8.42
N GLU A 72 -0.67 17.75 7.66
CA GLU A 72 -1.76 18.58 7.15
C GLU A 72 -2.62 19.11 8.30
N ARG A 73 -2.97 18.25 9.28
CA ARG A 73 -3.70 18.64 10.50
C ARG A 73 -2.94 19.64 11.36
N ALA A 74 -1.62 19.54 11.41
CA ALA A 74 -0.76 20.48 12.14
C ALA A 74 -0.48 21.79 11.37
N GLY A 75 -1.05 21.98 10.17
CA GLY A 75 -0.87 23.20 9.37
C GLY A 75 0.49 23.31 8.67
N TYR A 76 1.27 22.23 8.62
CA TYR A 76 2.59 22.23 7.98
C TYR A 76 2.54 22.03 6.46
N VAL A 77 1.35 21.82 5.88
CA VAL A 77 1.14 21.61 4.44
C VAL A 77 0.49 22.85 3.84
N SER A 78 1.07 23.34 2.75
CA SER A 78 0.53 24.47 1.98
C SER A 78 0.69 24.23 0.48
N ALA A 79 0.11 25.10 -0.35
CA ALA A 79 0.26 25.00 -1.80
C ALA A 79 1.70 25.08 -2.32
N LEU A 80 2.63 25.61 -1.51
CA LEU A 80 4.07 25.68 -1.82
C LEU A 80 4.89 24.62 -1.07
N ARG A 81 4.30 23.97 -0.05
CA ARG A 81 4.94 22.98 0.82
C ARG A 81 4.07 21.73 0.87
N ASP A 82 3.99 21.02 -0.25
CA ASP A 82 3.15 19.83 -0.44
C ASP A 82 3.95 18.57 -0.78
N LEU A 83 5.27 18.60 -0.56
CA LEU A 83 6.17 17.48 -0.86
C LEU A 83 5.73 16.16 -0.20
N ALA A 84 5.33 16.19 1.08
CA ALA A 84 4.90 14.99 1.80
C ALA A 84 3.65 14.32 1.17
N PRO A 85 2.50 15.01 1.00
CA PRO A 85 1.35 14.41 0.35
C PRO A 85 1.59 14.07 -1.13
N ARG A 86 2.39 14.86 -1.86
CA ARG A 86 2.73 14.55 -3.26
C ARG A 86 3.57 13.28 -3.38
N ASN A 87 4.59 13.13 -2.54
CA ASN A 87 5.42 11.93 -2.49
C ASN A 87 4.61 10.71 -2.06
N THR A 88 3.69 10.89 -1.10
CA THR A 88 2.74 9.83 -0.70
C THR A 88 1.88 9.40 -1.89
N GLY A 89 1.31 10.34 -2.66
CA GLY A 89 0.52 10.01 -3.85
C GLY A 89 1.31 9.21 -4.90
N LEU A 90 2.55 9.59 -5.17
CA LEU A 90 3.44 8.86 -6.08
C LEU A 90 3.74 7.45 -5.56
N TRP A 91 4.05 7.32 -4.27
CA TRP A 91 4.28 6.02 -3.63
C TRP A 91 3.06 5.12 -3.70
N GLN A 92 1.86 5.65 -3.46
CA GLN A 92 0.63 4.87 -3.55
C GLN A 92 0.34 4.41 -4.97
N GLY A 93 0.55 5.28 -5.97
CA GLY A 93 0.41 4.90 -7.38
C GLY A 93 1.37 3.78 -7.77
N TYR A 94 2.65 3.90 -7.38
CA TYR A 94 3.65 2.86 -7.59
C TYR A 94 3.28 1.55 -6.89
N THR A 95 2.90 1.62 -5.60
CA THR A 95 2.52 0.46 -4.80
C THR A 95 1.34 -0.27 -5.41
N ALA A 96 0.33 0.46 -5.91
CA ALA A 96 -0.81 -0.14 -6.60
C ALA A 96 -0.37 -0.84 -7.90
N LEU A 97 0.44 -0.19 -8.73
CA LEU A 97 0.93 -0.76 -9.99
C LEU A 97 1.81 -2.00 -9.77
N ALA A 98 2.61 -2.03 -8.71
CA ALA A 98 3.44 -3.18 -8.36
C ALA A 98 2.65 -4.30 -7.66
N GLY A 99 1.65 -3.95 -6.84
CA GLY A 99 0.84 -4.89 -6.07
C GLY A 99 -0.27 -5.58 -6.87
N LEU A 100 -0.84 -4.91 -7.89
CA LEU A 100 -1.88 -5.50 -8.74
C LEU A 100 -1.44 -6.79 -9.45
N PRO A 101 -0.24 -6.87 -10.06
CA PRO A 101 0.28 -8.12 -10.59
C PRO A 101 0.39 -9.21 -9.53
N CYS A 102 0.83 -8.89 -8.31
CA CYS A 102 0.91 -9.86 -7.21
C CYS A 102 -0.47 -10.46 -6.90
N LEU A 103 -1.52 -9.63 -6.79
CA LEU A 103 -2.90 -10.10 -6.64
C LEU A 103 -3.35 -10.93 -7.85
N GLY A 104 -3.02 -10.50 -9.06
CA GLY A 104 -3.33 -11.23 -10.29
C GLY A 104 -2.73 -12.64 -10.28
N PHE A 105 -1.47 -12.79 -9.86
CA PHE A 105 -0.82 -14.10 -9.75
C PHE A 105 -1.50 -14.99 -8.71
N TRP A 106 -1.88 -14.45 -7.55
CA TRP A 106 -2.64 -15.22 -6.56
C TRP A 106 -4.00 -15.68 -7.06
N LEU A 107 -4.74 -14.80 -7.76
CA LEU A 107 -6.09 -15.11 -8.22
C LEU A 107 -6.10 -16.07 -9.41
N LEU A 108 -5.13 -15.95 -10.33
CA LEU A 108 -5.10 -16.73 -11.57
C LEU A 108 -4.30 -18.03 -11.44
N TRP A 109 -3.27 -18.03 -10.59
CA TRP A 109 -2.32 -19.14 -10.48
C TRP A 109 -2.28 -19.73 -9.07
N GLY A 110 -2.52 -18.93 -8.03
CA GLY A 110 -2.46 -19.36 -6.64
C GLY A 110 -3.51 -20.40 -6.23
N GLY A 111 -4.62 -20.52 -6.98
CA GLY A 111 -5.62 -21.57 -6.77
C GLY A 111 -5.29 -22.94 -7.40
N LEU A 112 -4.16 -23.05 -8.10
CA LEU A 112 -3.69 -24.28 -8.75
C LEU A 112 -2.50 -24.93 -8.05
N ALA A 113 -2.09 -24.39 -6.89
CA ALA A 113 -0.98 -24.89 -6.07
C ALA A 113 -1.50 -25.76 -4.92
#